data_AF-A0A3S4MA91-F1
#
_entry.id   AF-A0A3S4MA91-F1
#
_cell.length_a   1.000
_cell.length_b   1.000
_cell.length_c   1.000
_cell.angle_alpha   90.00
_cell.angle_beta   90.00
_cell.angle_gamma   90.00
#
_symmetry.space_group_name_H-M   'P 1'
#
loop_
_entity.id
_entity.type
_entity.pdbx_description
1 polymer ?
#
loop_
_entity_poly.entity_id
_entity_poly.type
_entity_poly.pdbx_seq_one_letter_code
_entity_poly.pdbx_strand_id
1 'polypeptide(L)'
;MNYKLELNTQEPNSKIVFNNIIFDSFKINIVERYIGSMKARPTLCEVLFKVRTLDDVLINRKDGNIRVKVKGDDFETYQKLSRDLNSYEYKNKLINRKEVEQNYVHFILSLVIANYQLN
;
A
#
# COMPACT_ATOMS: atom_id res chain seq x y z
N MET A 1 -15.95 6.25 3.45
CA MET A 1 -15.75 5.12 2.51
C MET A 1 -15.38 3.91 3.34
N ASN A 2 -16.08 2.80 3.17
CA ASN A 2 -15.75 1.57 3.88
C ASN A 2 -14.59 0.89 3.17
N TYR A 3 -13.58 0.47 3.93
CA TYR A 3 -12.47 -0.33 3.43
C TYR A 3 -11.97 -1.26 4.52
N LYS A 4 -11.32 -2.35 4.10
CA LYS A 4 -10.53 -3.23 4.96
C LYS A 4 -9.06 -3.09 4.57
N LEU A 5 -8.23 -2.73 5.54
CA LEU A 5 -6.78 -2.65 5.37
C LEU A 5 -6.14 -3.93 5.94
N GLU A 6 -5.42 -4.66 5.10
CA GLU A 6 -4.65 -5.84 5.48
C GLU A 6 -3.17 -5.54 5.28
N LEU A 7 -2.41 -5.46 6.37
CA LEU A 7 -0.99 -5.15 6.33
C LEU A 7 -0.16 -6.41 6.60
N ASN A 8 1.03 -6.45 5.99
CA ASN A 8 2.05 -7.46 6.24
C ASN A 8 1.55 -8.91 6.10
N THR A 9 0.87 -9.23 4.99
CA THR A 9 0.26 -10.55 4.78
C THR A 9 1.26 -11.64 4.35
N GLN A 10 2.53 -11.53 4.76
CA GLN A 10 3.63 -12.42 4.39
C GLN A 10 4.28 -13.09 5.61
N GLU A 11 5.13 -14.09 5.34
CA GLU A 11 5.95 -14.76 6.36
C GLU A 11 6.97 -13.81 7.05
N PRO A 12 7.30 -14.05 8.33
CA PRO A 12 8.30 -13.27 9.05
C PRO A 12 9.67 -13.25 8.34
N ASN A 13 10.33 -12.09 8.34
CA ASN A 13 11.63 -11.84 7.70
C ASN A 13 11.65 -11.86 6.16
N SER A 14 10.51 -11.96 5.49
CA SER A 14 10.44 -11.77 4.03
C SER A 14 10.89 -10.35 3.64
N LYS A 15 11.71 -10.25 2.59
CA LYS A 15 12.08 -8.97 1.96
C LYS A 15 11.00 -8.42 1.02
N ILE A 16 9.95 -9.20 0.79
CA ILE A 16 8.79 -8.80 0.00
C ILE A 16 7.59 -8.79 0.92
N VAL A 17 6.95 -7.63 1.03
CA VAL A 17 5.81 -7.39 1.89
C VAL A 17 4.58 -7.13 1.02
N PHE A 18 3.46 -7.75 1.40
CA PHE A 18 2.18 -7.62 0.73
C PHE A 18 1.20 -6.89 1.65
N ASN A 19 0.58 -5.84 1.10
CA ASN A 19 -0.49 -5.09 1.75
C ASN A 19 -1.70 -5.06 0.82
N ASN A 20 -2.92 -5.15 1.36
CA ASN A 20 -4.16 -5.04 0.61
C ASN A 20 -5.04 -3.92 1.16
N ILE A 21 -5.67 -3.17 0.27
CA ILE A 21 -6.80 -2.30 0.60
C ILE A 21 -8.00 -2.84 -0.17
N ILE A 22 -9.02 -3.30 0.55
CA ILE A 22 -10.21 -3.92 -0.02
C ILE A 22 -11.38 -2.95 0.16
N PHE A 23 -11.98 -2.53 -0.95
CA PHE A 23 -13.21 -1.74 -1.00
C PHE A 23 -14.39 -2.62 -1.40
N ASP A 24 -15.59 -2.05 -1.35
CA ASP A 24 -16.83 -2.73 -1.72
C ASP A 24 -16.92 -3.08 -3.22
N SER A 25 -16.08 -2.48 -4.08
CA SER A 25 -16.12 -2.68 -5.53
C SER A 25 -14.81 -3.17 -6.15
N PHE A 26 -13.67 -2.97 -5.50
CA PHE A 26 -12.36 -3.37 -6.00
C PHE A 26 -11.36 -3.55 -4.84
N LYS A 27 -10.21 -4.14 -5.15
CA LYS A 27 -9.09 -4.26 -4.22
C LYS A 27 -7.80 -3.75 -4.83
N ILE A 28 -6.95 -3.18 -3.99
CA ILE A 28 -5.63 -2.69 -4.34
C ILE A 28 -4.63 -3.62 -3.65
N ASN A 29 -3.78 -4.27 -4.45
CA ASN A 29 -2.66 -5.04 -3.93
C ASN A 29 -1.38 -4.22 -4.05
N ILE A 30 -0.69 -4.06 -2.94
CA ILE A 30 0.54 -3.31 -2.83
C ILE A 30 1.66 -4.27 -2.48
N VAL A 31 2.77 -4.16 -3.21
CA VAL A 31 3.97 -4.96 -3.04
C VAL A 31 5.10 -4.02 -2.68
N GLU A 32 5.62 -4.17 -1.47
CA GLU A 32 6.80 -3.47 -0.98
C GLU A 32 8.00 -4.42 -1.07
N ARG A 33 9.15 -3.93 -1.52
CA ARG A 33 10.42 -4.65 -1.53
C ARG A 33 11.44 -3.93 -0.64
N TYR A 34 12.03 -4.68 0.25
CA TYR A 34 13.04 -4.21 1.19
C TYR A 34 14.42 -4.79 0.88
N ILE A 35 15.45 -4.02 1.19
CA ILE A 35 16.84 -4.49 1.29
C ILE A 35 17.33 -4.41 2.74
N GLY A 36 18.50 -4.99 2.99
CA GLY A 36 19.08 -5.06 4.33
C GLY A 36 18.47 -6.18 5.18
N SER A 37 18.73 -6.12 6.49
CA SER A 37 18.20 -7.07 7.46
C SER A 37 16.83 -6.62 7.93
N MET A 38 15.81 -7.46 7.71
CA MET A 38 14.45 -7.21 8.19
C MET A 38 14.34 -7.10 9.72
N LYS A 39 15.30 -7.66 10.45
CA LYS A 39 15.32 -7.64 11.93
C LYS A 39 15.96 -6.39 12.53
N ALA A 40 16.79 -5.68 11.75
CA ALA A 40 17.60 -4.58 12.28
C ALA A 40 17.34 -3.27 11.54
N ARG A 41 17.52 -3.25 10.22
CA ARG A 41 17.44 -2.03 9.41
C ARG A 41 16.85 -2.36 8.03
N PRO A 42 15.56 -2.72 7.94
CA PRO A 42 14.89 -2.87 6.66
C PRO A 42 14.85 -1.51 5.96
N THR A 43 15.31 -1.46 4.71
CA THR A 43 15.21 -0.25 3.87
C THR A 43 14.25 -0.52 2.73
N LEU A 44 13.12 0.19 2.69
CA LEU A 44 12.16 0.11 1.59
C LEU A 44 12.80 0.66 0.33
N CYS A 45 12.87 -0.14 -0.73
CA CYS A 45 13.53 0.22 -1.99
C CYS A 45 12.59 0.31 -3.18
N GLU A 46 11.46 -0.40 -3.14
CA GLU A 46 10.51 -0.39 -4.23
C GLU A 46 9.11 -0.63 -3.71
N VAL A 47 8.15 0.09 -4.30
CA VAL A 47 6.73 -0.08 -4.05
C VAL A 47 6.03 -0.16 -5.40
N LEU A 48 5.26 -1.22 -5.58
CA LEU A 48 4.41 -1.44 -6.73
C LEU A 48 2.97 -1.63 -6.26
N PHE A 49 1.99 -1.18 -7.02
CA PHE A 49 0.61 -1.58 -6.77
C PHE A 49 -0.13 -1.99 -8.06
N LYS A 50 -1.18 -2.77 -7.86
CA LYS A 50 -2.12 -3.24 -8.88
C LYS A 50 -3.54 -3.11 -8.35
N VAL A 51 -4.49 -2.88 -9.25
CA VAL A 51 -5.91 -2.87 -8.92
C VAL A 51 -6.58 -4.11 -9.51
N ARG A 52 -7.50 -4.70 -8.76
CA ARG A 52 -8.29 -5.87 -9.16
C ARG A 52 -9.76 -5.67 -8.85
N THR A 53 -10.63 -6.36 -9.59
CA THR A 53 -12.02 -6.58 -9.17
C THR A 53 -12.06 -7.46 -7.91
N LEU A 54 -13.23 -7.58 -7.30
CA LEU A 54 -13.43 -8.50 -6.17
C LEU A 54 -13.11 -9.95 -6.56
N ASP A 55 -13.48 -10.35 -7.78
CA ASP A 55 -13.22 -11.67 -8.39
C ASP A 55 -11.76 -11.89 -8.86
N ASP A 56 -10.82 -11.08 -8.36
CA ASP A 56 -9.38 -11.21 -8.64
C ASP A 56 -8.94 -10.92 -10.09
N VAL A 57 -9.80 -10.33 -10.90
CA VAL A 57 -9.45 -9.92 -12.27
C VAL A 57 -8.62 -8.64 -12.23
N LEU A 58 -7.44 -8.67 -12.86
CA LEU A 58 -6.54 -7.51 -12.94
C LEU A 58 -7.13 -6.42 -13.84
N ILE A 59 -7.13 -5.18 -13.33
CA ILE A 59 -7.54 -4.01 -14.10
C ILE A 59 -6.31 -3.41 -14.79
N ASN A 60 -6.45 -3.04 -16.06
CA ASN A 60 -5.40 -2.33 -16.80
C ASN A 60 -5.40 -0.84 -16.44
N ARG A 61 -4.21 -0.24 -16.40
CA ARG A 61 -4.01 1.20 -16.33
C ARG A 61 -4.43 1.86 -17.64
N LYS A 62 -4.54 3.19 -17.62
CA LYS A 62 -4.82 4.02 -18.79
C LYS A 62 -3.83 3.81 -19.95
N ASP A 63 -2.60 3.40 -19.65
CA ASP A 63 -1.52 3.15 -20.62
C ASP A 63 -1.42 1.67 -21.06
N GLY A 64 -2.37 0.82 -20.67
CA GLY A 64 -2.37 -0.62 -20.98
C GLY A 64 -1.47 -1.47 -20.07
N ASN A 65 -0.69 -0.88 -19.16
CA ASN A 65 0.09 -1.63 -18.18
C ASN A 65 -0.77 -2.07 -16.99
N ILE A 66 -0.34 -3.12 -16.28
CA ILE A 66 -1.13 -3.64 -15.13
C ILE A 66 -0.69 -3.06 -13.78
N ARG A 67 0.57 -2.62 -13.67
CA ARG A 67 1.17 -2.18 -12.40
C ARG A 67 1.61 -0.73 -12.44
N VAL A 68 1.50 -0.05 -11.31
CA VAL A 68 2.10 1.26 -11.07
C VAL A 68 3.31 1.07 -10.17
N LYS A 69 4.43 1.73 -10.50
CA LYS A 69 5.59 1.86 -9.62
C LYS A 69 5.56 3.24 -8.99
N VAL A 70 5.57 3.30 -7.65
CA VAL A 70 5.62 4.56 -6.89
C VAL A 70 7.05 5.07 -6.92
N LYS A 71 7.27 6.34 -7.28
CA LYS A 71 8.59 6.95 -7.50
C LYS A 71 8.60 8.41 -7.05
N GLY A 72 9.80 8.99 -6.87
CA GLY A 72 9.97 10.41 -6.54
C GLY A 72 9.26 10.79 -5.24
N ASP A 73 8.65 11.97 -5.22
CA ASP A 73 7.94 12.51 -4.05
C ASP A 73 6.80 11.61 -3.56
N ASP A 74 6.13 10.88 -4.46
CA ASP A 74 5.12 9.89 -4.09
C ASP A 74 5.73 8.74 -3.29
N PHE A 75 6.96 8.33 -3.61
CA PHE A 75 7.65 7.27 -2.89
C PHE A 75 8.07 7.73 -1.50
N GLU A 76 8.55 8.96 -1.37
CA GLU A 76 8.87 9.56 -0.07
C GLU A 76 7.63 9.68 0.82
N THR A 77 6.52 10.16 0.23
CA THR A 77 5.23 10.28 0.91
C THR A 77 4.72 8.91 1.36
N TYR A 78 4.76 7.91 0.46
CA TYR A 78 4.40 6.54 0.79
C TYR A 78 5.23 6.00 1.95
N GLN A 79 6.55 6.21 1.91
CA GLN A 79 7.45 5.70 2.95
C GLN A 79 7.14 6.31 4.32
N LYS A 80 6.81 7.60 4.38
CA LYS A 80 6.37 8.26 5.62
C LYS A 80 5.08 7.62 6.16
N LEU A 81 4.05 7.53 5.32
CA LEU A 81 2.75 6.97 5.73
C LEU A 81 2.84 5.49 6.15
N SER A 82 3.66 4.69 5.44
CA SER A 82 3.91 3.29 5.80
C SER A 82 4.67 3.15 7.13
N ARG A 83 5.59 4.08 7.44
CA ARG A 83 6.24 4.13 8.77
C ARG A 83 5.25 4.44 9.88
N ASP A 84 4.34 5.39 9.67
CA ASP A 84 3.33 5.75 10.66
C ASP A 84 2.42 4.55 10.98
N LEU A 85 2.02 3.76 9.98
CA LEU A 85 1.26 2.52 10.16
C LEU A 85 2.02 1.40 10.90
N ASN A 86 3.35 1.42 10.85
CA ASN A 86 4.19 0.42 11.51
C ASN A 86 4.76 0.89 12.84
N SER A 87 4.49 2.14 13.22
CA SER A 87 5.01 2.82 14.41
C SER A 87 4.52 2.17 15.71
N TYR A 88 5.30 2.38 16.77
CA TYR A 88 4.93 1.91 18.11
C TYR A 88 3.64 2.60 18.58
N GLU A 89 3.51 3.87 18.29
CA GLU A 89 2.39 4.73 18.64
C GLU A 89 1.09 4.21 18.02
N TYR A 90 1.13 3.87 16.73
CA TYR A 90 -0.02 3.27 16.05
C TYR A 90 -0.39 1.91 16.65
N LYS A 91 0.60 1.02 16.87
CA LYS A 91 0.38 -0.33 17.42
C LYS A 91 -0.19 -0.30 18.84
N ASN A 92 0.24 0.66 19.66
CA ASN A 92 -0.19 0.82 21.05
C ASN A 92 -1.33 1.84 21.20
N LYS A 93 -1.96 2.27 20.10
CA LYS A 93 -3.12 3.19 20.10
C LYS A 93 -2.83 4.53 20.79
N LEU A 94 -1.59 5.00 20.75
CA LEU A 94 -1.16 6.29 21.29
C LEU A 94 -1.48 7.46 20.34
N ILE A 95 -1.87 7.15 19.10
CA ILE A 95 -2.33 8.09 18.08
C ILE A 95 -3.66 7.62 17.49
N ASN A 96 -4.37 8.53 16.81
CA ASN A 96 -5.63 8.24 16.15
C ASN A 96 -5.41 7.27 14.97
N ARG A 97 -5.61 5.98 15.20
CA ARG A 97 -5.43 4.94 14.18
C ARG A 97 -6.26 5.17 12.93
N LYS A 98 -7.49 5.65 13.09
CA LYS A 98 -8.40 5.87 11.96
C LYS A 98 -7.85 6.94 11.02
N GLU A 99 -7.27 8.00 11.58
CA GLU A 99 -6.65 9.07 10.82
C GLU A 99 -5.40 8.60 10.07
N VAL A 100 -4.53 7.83 10.73
CA VAL A 100 -3.32 7.26 10.10
C VAL A 100 -3.68 6.31 8.96
N GLU A 101 -4.61 5.38 9.20
CA GLU A 101 -5.12 4.45 8.17
C GLU A 101 -5.75 5.23 7.01
N GLN A 102 -6.56 6.25 7.30
CA GLN A 102 -7.24 7.03 6.29
C GLN A 102 -6.27 7.85 5.43
N ASN A 103 -5.24 8.45 6.02
CA ASN A 103 -4.20 9.19 5.29
C ASN A 103 -3.45 8.27 4.31
N TYR A 104 -3.08 7.06 4.76
CA TYR A 104 -2.47 6.05 3.90
C TYR A 104 -3.39 5.63 2.75
N VAL A 105 -4.64 5.30 3.06
CA VAL A 105 -5.62 4.85 2.05
C VAL A 105 -5.95 5.94 1.05
N HIS A 106 -6.16 7.18 1.49
CA HIS A 106 -6.41 8.33 0.61
C HIS A 106 -5.25 8.58 -0.35
N PHE A 107 -4.01 8.51 0.14
CA PHE A 107 -2.82 8.65 -0.70
C PHE A 107 -2.75 7.55 -1.77
N ILE A 108 -3.00 6.29 -1.40
CA ILE A 108 -3.00 5.21 -2.39
C ILE A 108 -4.13 5.39 -3.42
N LEU A 109 -5.30 5.85 -2.98
CA LEU A 109 -6.43 6.12 -3.88
C LEU A 109 -6.15 7.26 -4.86
N SER A 110 -5.46 8.32 -4.44
CA SER A 110 -5.07 9.38 -5.38
C SER A 110 -4.17 8.83 -6.48
N LEU A 111 -3.23 7.94 -6.15
CA LEU A 111 -2.40 7.25 -7.14
C LEU A 111 -3.23 6.33 -8.05
N VAL A 112 -4.24 5.63 -7.51
CA VAL A 112 -5.17 4.82 -8.32
C VAL A 112 -5.93 5.69 -9.31
N ILE A 113 -6.56 6.77 -8.87
CA ILE A 113 -7.36 7.68 -9.73
C ILE A 113 -6.49 8.30 -10.83
N ALA A 114 -5.24 8.64 -10.51
CA ALA A 114 -4.30 9.16 -11.49
C ALA A 114 -3.98 8.13 -12.59
N ASN A 115 -3.84 6.84 -12.23
CA ASN A 115 -3.29 5.81 -13.13
C ASN A 115 -4.33 4.87 -13.77
N TYR A 116 -5.51 4.71 -13.17
CA TYR A 116 -6.56 3.79 -13.59
C TYR A 116 -7.82 4.54 -14.00
N GLN A 117 -8.57 3.94 -14.91
CA GLN A 117 -9.91 4.37 -15.23
C GLN A 117 -10.87 3.40 -14.55
N LEU A 118 -11.38 3.81 -13.39
CA LEU A 118 -12.43 3.08 -12.69
C LEU A 118 -13.75 3.60 -13.26
N ASN A 119 -14.41 2.80 -14.09
CA ASN A 119 -15.75 3.10 -14.60
C ASN A 119 -16.81 2.75 -13.55
#